data_AF-A0A292RVI6-F1
#
_entry.id   AF-A0A292RVI6-F1
#
_cell.length_a   1.000
_cell.length_b   1.000
_cell.length_c   1.000
_cell.angle_alpha   90.00
_cell.angle_beta   90.00
_cell.angle_gamma   90.00
#
_symmetry.space_group_name_H-M   'P 1'
#
loop_
_entity.id
_entity.type
_entity.pdbx_description
1 polymer ?
#
loop_
_entity_poly.entity_id
_entity_poly.type
_entity_poly.pdbx_seq_one_letter_code
_entity_poly.pdbx_strand_id
1 'polypeptide(L)' 'MNELEILKEKADLATSEIYHKIRQYQLEKIISLSTSDIEGVELKAMLKLIKHTDSWADEYEKKVKK' A
#
# COMPACT_ATOMS: atom_id res chain seq x y z
N MET A 1 14.82 2.77 17.91
CA MET A 1 13.62 2.09 17.39
C MET A 1 14.06 0.73 16.89
N ASN A 2 13.50 -0.36 17.42
CA ASN A 2 13.86 -1.72 17.01
C ASN A 2 13.09 -2.12 15.73
N GLU A 3 13.54 -3.17 15.02
CA GLU A 3 12.92 -3.61 13.75
C GLU A 3 11.44 -3.95 13.90
N LEU A 4 11.05 -4.54 15.04
CA LEU A 4 9.67 -4.95 15.30
C LEU A 4 8.74 -3.76 15.53
N GLU A 5 9.22 -2.70 16.19
CA GLU A 5 8.51 -1.43 16.37
C GLU A 5 8.21 -0.79 15.01
N ILE A 6 9.20 -0.76 14.11
CA ILE A 6 9.03 -0.23 12.76
C ILE A 6 7.97 -1.03 11.98
N LEU A 7 8.01 -2.36 12.07
CA LEU A 7 7.03 -3.22 11.40
C LEU A 7 5.62 -3.03 11.96
N LYS A 8 5.50 -2.82 13.27
CA LYS A 8 4.23 -2.53 13.92
C LYS A 8 3.65 -1.21 13.45
N GLU A 9 4.44 -0.13 13.46
CA GLU A 9 3.99 1.19 12.99
C GLU A 9 3.53 1.15 11.52
N LYS A 10 4.24 0.41 10.68
CA LYS A 10 3.84 0.18 9.28
C LYS A 10 2.52 -0.57 9.16
N ALA A 11 2.32 -1.62 9.96
CA ALA A 11 1.07 -2.38 9.97
C ALA A 11 -0.11 -1.55 10.48
N ASP A 12 0.10 -0.74 11.52
CA ASP A 12 -0.89 0.20 12.07
C ASP A 12 -1.30 1.23 11.00
N LEU A 13 -0.32 1.73 10.23
CA LEU A 13 -0.60 2.65 9.11
C LEU A 13 -1.40 1.96 8.00
N ALA A 14 -0.99 0.76 7.57
CA ALA A 14 -1.63 0.02 6.48
C ALA A 14 -3.08 -0.43 6.80
N THR A 15 -3.41 -0.57 8.08
CA THR A 15 -4.76 -0.92 8.57
C THR A 15 -5.57 0.31 9.02
N SER A 16 -4.98 1.51 8.95
CA SER A 16 -5.65 2.73 9.36
C SER A 16 -6.77 3.14 8.39
N GLU A 17 -7.84 3.72 8.93
CA GLU A 17 -8.94 4.26 8.12
C GLU A 17 -8.47 5.38 7.17
N ILE A 18 -7.48 6.17 7.61
CA ILE A 18 -6.87 7.24 6.79
C ILE A 18 -6.21 6.64 5.56
N TYR A 19 -5.39 5.60 5.74
CA TYR A 19 -4.74 4.93 4.61
C TYR A 19 -5.77 4.29 3.68
N HIS A 20 -6.82 3.65 4.21
CA HIS A 20 -7.89 3.09 3.37
C HIS A 20 -8.54 4.13 2.46
N LYS A 21 -8.81 5.35 2.97
CA LYS A 21 -9.35 6.46 2.17
C LYS A 21 -8.37 6.92 1.09
N ILE A 22 -7.09 7.09 1.45
CA ILE A 22 -6.03 7.49 0.50
C ILE A 22 -5.89 6.44 -0.60
N ARG A 23 -5.79 5.16 -0.22
CA ARG A 23 -5.68 4.02 -1.12
C ARG A 23 -6.83 3.96 -2.10
N GLN A 24 -8.07 4.16 -1.63
CA GLN A 24 -9.25 4.19 -2.49
C GLN A 24 -9.15 5.32 -3.52
N TYR A 25 -8.84 6.54 -3.08
CA TYR A 25 -8.68 7.68 -3.97
C TYR A 25 -7.59 7.45 -5.03
N GLN A 26 -6.46 6.86 -4.63
CA GLN A 26 -5.37 6.51 -5.54
C GLN A 26 -5.83 5.49 -6.59
N LEU A 27 -6.58 4.45 -6.20
CA LEU A 27 -7.11 3.46 -7.13
C LEU A 27 -8.10 4.07 -8.12
N GLU A 28 -9.02 4.91 -7.65
CA GLU A 28 -9.96 5.64 -8.52
C GLU A 28 -9.23 6.52 -9.54
N LYS A 29 -8.15 7.18 -9.11
CA LYS A 29 -7.32 8.00 -10.01
C LYS A 29 -6.55 7.16 -11.02
N ILE A 30 -5.96 6.04 -10.62
CA ILE A 30 -5.28 5.10 -11.53
C ILE A 30 -6.26 4.58 -12.59
N ILE A 31 -7.49 4.24 -12.21
CA ILE A 31 -8.53 3.81 -13.15
C ILE A 31 -8.85 4.93 -14.14
N SER A 32 -9.02 6.17 -13.68
CA SER A 32 -9.22 7.32 -14.57
C SER A 32 -8.05 7.50 -15.54
N LEU A 33 -6.81 7.41 -15.06
CA LEU A 33 -5.60 7.56 -15.87
C LEU A 33 -5.44 6.42 -16.90
N SER A 34 -5.96 5.22 -16.60
CA SER A 34 -5.95 4.08 -17.54
C SER A 34 -6.77 4.30 -18.81
N THR A 35 -7.65 5.30 -18.81
CA THR A 35 -8.44 5.72 -19.98
C THR A 35 -7.79 6.86 -20.78
N SER A 36 -6.61 7.32 -20.35
CA SER A 36 -5.81 8.38 -20.98
C SER A 36 -4.59 7.78 -21.71
N ASP A 37 -3.84 8.59 -22.45
CA ASP A 37 -2.58 8.21 -23.14
C ASP A 37 -1.39 7.92 -22.19
N ILE A 38 -1.65 7.50 -20.97
CA ILE A 38 -0.60 7.13 -20.00
C ILE A 38 -0.06 5.74 -20.33
N GLU A 39 1.25 5.60 -20.22
CA GLU A 39 1.89 4.30 -20.46
C GLU A 39 1.49 3.28 -19.38
N GLY A 40 1.11 2.07 -19.81
CA GLY A 40 0.73 1.01 -18.88
C GLY A 40 1.81 0.64 -17.86
N VAL A 41 3.08 0.92 -18.16
CA VAL A 41 4.20 0.72 -17.21
C VAL A 41 4.10 1.63 -16.00
N GLU A 42 3.65 2.88 -16.18
CA GLU A 42 3.49 3.86 -15.11
C GLU A 42 2.36 3.45 -14.17
N LEU A 43 1.22 3.03 -14.74
CA LEU A 43 0.08 2.50 -13.96
C LEU A 43 0.49 1.26 -13.16
N LYS A 44 1.27 0.36 -13.76
CA LYS A 44 1.79 -0.84 -13.08
C LYS A 44 2.74 -0.47 -11.94
N ALA A 45 3.56 0.57 -12.10
CA ALA A 45 4.44 1.05 -11.03
C ALA A 45 3.62 1.61 -9.86
N MET A 46 2.57 2.40 -10.14
CA MET A 46 1.67 2.92 -9.10
C MET A 46 0.97 1.79 -8.33
N LEU A 47 0.44 0.79 -9.03
CA LEU A 47 -0.20 -0.38 -8.41
C LEU A 47 0.77 -1.21 -7.57
N LYS A 48 2.04 -1.31 -7.97
CA LYS A 48 3.08 -1.98 -7.17
C LYS A 48 3.35 -1.26 -5.86
N LEU A 49 3.35 0.07 -5.84
CA LEU A 49 3.54 0.85 -4.61
C LEU A 49 2.37 0.63 -3.64
N ILE A 50 1.14 0.68 -4.13
CA ILE A 50 -0.05 0.38 -3.30
C ILE A 50 0.05 -1.04 -2.73
N LYS A 51 0.34 -2.04 -3.58
CA LYS A 51 0.50 -3.43 -3.14
C LYS A 51 1.61 -3.60 -2.10
N HIS A 52 2.71 -2.85 -2.22
CA HIS A 52 3.80 -2.89 -1.25
C HIS A 52 3.38 -2.34 0.11
N THR A 53 2.60 -1.25 0.15
CA THR A 53 2.06 -0.74 1.40
C THR A 53 1.01 -1.68 1.99
N ASP A 54 0.14 -2.26 1.16
CA ASP A 54 -0.86 -3.26 1.57
C ASP A 54 -0.19 -4.49 2.24
N SER A 55 1.06 -4.84 1.88
CA SER A 55 1.76 -6.01 2.45
C SER A 55 2.34 -5.79 3.85
N TRP A 56 2.37 -4.55 4.35
CA TRP A 56 3.01 -4.26 5.64
C TRP A 56 2.32 -4.94 6.84
N ALA A 57 0.99 -5.09 6.80
CA ALA A 57 0.26 -5.84 7.82
C ALA A 57 0.68 -7.33 7.83
N ASP A 58 0.74 -7.95 6.66
CA ASP A 58 1.18 -9.34 6.51
C ASP A 58 2.64 -9.55 6.95
N GLU A 59 3.52 -8.59 6.67
CA GLU A 59 4.93 -8.61 7.07
C GLU A 59 5.09 -8.63 8.59
N TYR A 60 4.31 -7.81 9.30
CA TYR A 60 4.28 -7.79 10.76
C TYR A 60 3.71 -9.11 11.31
N GLU A 61 2.58 -9.60 10.79
CA GLU A 61 1.98 -10.86 11.24
C GLU A 61 2.94 -12.04 11.11
N LYS A 62 3.68 -12.14 9.99
CA LYS A 62 4.68 -13.20 9.77
C LYS A 62 5.83 -13.18 10.78
N LYS A 63 6.13 -12.02 11.36
CA LYS A 63 7.21 -11.84 12.34
C LYS A 63 6.76 -12.14 13.76
N VAL A 64 5.49 -11.83 14.10
CA VAL A 64 4.93 -12.07 15.44
C VAL A 64 4.39 -13.50 15.62
N LYS A 65 3.97 -14.17 14.54
CA LYS A 65 3.51 -15.57 14.56
C LYS A 65 4.65 -16.60 14.44
N LYS A 66 5.90 -16.16 14.36
CA LYS A 66 7.10 -17.02 14.39
C LYS A 66 7.60 -17.20 15.81
#